data_AF-A0A0A1FCQ6-F1
#
_entry.id   AF-A0A0A1FCQ6-F1
#
_cell.length_a   1.000
_cell.length_b   1.000
_cell.length_c   1.000
_cell.angle_alpha   90.00
_cell.angle_beta   90.00
_cell.angle_gamma   90.00
#
_symmetry.space_group_name_H-M   'P 1'
#
loop_
_entity.id
_entity.type
_entity.pdbx_description
1 polymer ?
#
loop_
_entity_poly.entity_id
_entity_poly.type
_entity_poly.pdbx_seq_one_letter_code
_entity_poly.pdbx_strand_id
1 'polypeptide(L)'
;MKASDLRLMRLVLAIVWLVTGVLSICNRQDSLALLTPVGLAGSMALAALYLAAGLDILLGLLTLFRHGRLLWAIQACLILAYTLIISVWLPQYLLHPFGPILKNLPILLMLWLLYKYEKQAP
;
A
#
# COMPACT_ATOMS: atom_id res chain seq x y z
N MET A 1 18.36 2.65 15.62
CA MET A 1 16.95 2.58 16.05
C MET A 1 16.78 1.44 17.02
N LYS A 2 15.92 1.60 18.02
CA LYS A 2 15.63 0.54 18.99
C LYS A 2 14.69 -0.49 18.36
N ALA A 3 14.67 -1.71 18.90
CA ALA A 3 13.77 -2.76 18.44
C ALA A 3 12.28 -2.39 18.63
N SER A 4 11.95 -1.57 19.63
CA SER A 4 10.62 -1.00 19.86
C SER A 4 10.16 -0.14 18.68
N ASP A 5 11.04 0.70 18.15
CA ASP A 5 10.71 1.66 17.09
C ASP A 5 10.36 0.90 15.80
N LEU A 6 11.15 -0.14 15.48
CA LEU A 6 10.91 -1.02 14.33
C LEU A 6 9.58 -1.78 14.46
N ARG A 7 9.26 -2.29 15.66
CA ARG A 7 7.96 -2.96 15.90
C ARG A 7 6.78 -2.01 15.69
N LEU A 8 6.89 -0.78 16.19
CA LEU A 8 5.83 0.22 16.04
C LEU A 8 5.62 0.59 14.56
N MET A 9 6.72 0.79 13.82
CA MET A 9 6.65 1.07 12.38
C MET A 9 5.94 -0.07 11.62
N ARG A 10 6.27 -1.33 11.92
CA ARG A 10 5.58 -2.47 11.30
C ARG A 10 4.12 -2.54 11.68
N LEU A 11 3.78 -2.31 12.95
CA LEU A 11 2.39 -2.33 13.38
C LEU A 11 1.58 -1.27 12.64
N VAL A 12 2.09 -0.04 12.56
CA VAL A 12 1.42 1.05 11.83
C VAL A 12 1.31 0.71 10.35
N LEU A 13 2.38 0.24 9.72
CA LEU A 13 2.40 -0.14 8.31
C LEU A 13 1.42 -1.29 8.01
N ALA A 14 1.36 -2.31 8.87
CA ALA A 14 0.42 -3.40 8.75
C ALA A 14 -1.03 -2.92 8.88
N ILE A 15 -1.31 -2.03 9.84
CA ILE A 15 -2.64 -1.43 9.99
C ILE A 15 -3.03 -0.67 8.73
N VAL A 16 -2.13 0.13 8.16
CA VAL A 16 -2.39 0.85 6.90
C VAL A 16 -2.83 -0.12 5.81
N TRP A 17 -2.04 -1.17 5.55
CA TRP A 17 -2.36 -2.17 4.52
C TRP A 17 -3.66 -2.96 4.79
N LEU A 18 -3.87 -3.42 6.03
CA LEU A 18 -5.07 -4.19 6.37
C LEU A 18 -6.33 -3.33 6.24
N VAL A 19 -6.28 -2.10 6.73
CA VAL A 19 -7.43 -1.19 6.70
C VAL A 19 -7.70 -0.73 5.27
N THR A 20 -6.70 -0.44 4.44
CA THR A 20 -6.92 -0.06 3.04
C THR A 20 -7.56 -1.19 2.24
N GLY A 21 -7.11 -2.44 2.42
CA GLY A 21 -7.71 -3.59 1.77
C GLY A 21 -9.17 -3.83 2.19
N VAL A 22 -9.46 -3.75 3.50
CA VAL A 22 -10.84 -3.89 4.02
C VAL A 22 -11.73 -2.75 3.51
N LEU A 23 -11.27 -1.49 3.58
CA LEU A 23 -12.03 -0.34 3.11
C LEU A 23 -12.32 -0.41 1.60
N SER A 24 -11.42 -0.98 0.81
CA SER A 24 -11.62 -1.17 -0.63
C SER A 24 -12.74 -2.18 -0.92
N ILE A 25 -12.90 -3.19 -0.07
CA ILE A 25 -13.99 -4.18 -0.19
C ILE A 25 -15.31 -3.59 0.31
N CYS A 26 -15.30 -2.89 1.44
CA CYS A 26 -16.48 -2.26 2.03
C CYS A 26 -17.05 -1.14 1.14
N ASN A 27 -16.18 -0.31 0.56
CA ASN A 27 -16.56 0.81 -0.32
C ASN A 27 -16.39 0.44 -1.80
N ARG A 28 -16.88 -0.74 -2.18
CA ARG A 28 -16.67 -1.31 -3.52
C ARG A 28 -17.01 -0.35 -4.65
N GLN A 29 -18.12 0.38 -4.54
CA GLN A 29 -18.58 1.27 -5.62
C GLN A 29 -17.57 2.39 -5.89
N ASP A 30 -17.09 3.07 -4.84
CA ASP A 30 -16.08 4.11 -4.95
C ASP A 30 -14.75 3.54 -5.48
N SER A 31 -14.34 2.38 -4.97
CA SER A 31 -13.11 1.72 -5.43
C SER A 31 -13.19 1.30 -6.90
N LEU A 32 -14.34 0.85 -7.40
CA LEU A 32 -14.53 0.56 -8.83
C LEU A 32 -14.53 1.84 -9.69
N ALA A 33 -15.07 2.94 -9.17
CA ALA A 33 -15.05 4.22 -9.87
C ALA A 33 -13.62 4.72 -10.12
N LEU A 34 -12.67 4.41 -9.22
CA LEU A 34 -11.24 4.73 -9.41
C LEU A 34 -10.58 3.92 -10.54
N LEU A 35 -11.12 2.75 -10.88
CA LEU A 35 -10.57 1.88 -11.93
C LEU A 35 -11.07 2.24 -13.33
N THR A 36 -12.20 2.95 -13.42
CA THR A 36 -12.80 3.35 -14.70
C THR A 36 -11.87 4.28 -15.52
N PRO A 37 -11.25 5.32 -14.94
CA PRO A 37 -10.26 6.14 -15.65
C PRO A 37 -9.04 5.36 -16.13
N VAL A 38 -8.70 4.23 -15.50
CA VAL A 38 -7.57 3.36 -15.85
C VAL A 38 -7.95 2.38 -16.98
N GLY A 39 -9.16 2.48 -17.52
CA GLY A 39 -9.65 1.62 -18.61
C GLY A 39 -10.16 0.25 -18.15
N LEU A 40 -10.34 0.03 -16.85
CA LEU A 40 -10.89 -1.21 -16.31
C LEU A 40 -12.40 -1.06 -16.06
N ALA A 41 -13.18 -2.00 -16.59
CA ALA A 41 -14.63 -2.04 -16.42
C ALA A 41 -15.15 -3.48 -16.21
N GLY A 42 -16.40 -3.60 -15.75
CA GLY A 42 -17.09 -4.88 -15.60
C GLY A 42 -16.36 -5.89 -14.72
N SER A 43 -16.25 -7.13 -15.21
CA SER A 43 -15.59 -8.24 -14.49
C SER A 43 -14.09 -8.00 -14.26
N MET A 44 -13.41 -7.32 -15.19
CA MET A 44 -11.98 -6.99 -15.06
C MET A 44 -11.74 -5.99 -13.92
N ALA A 45 -12.60 -4.99 -13.76
CA ALA A 45 -12.53 -4.05 -12.64
C ALA A 45 -12.78 -4.74 -11.30
N LEU A 46 -13.76 -5.66 -11.24
CA LEU A 46 -14.00 -6.46 -10.04
C LEU A 46 -12.81 -7.34 -9.69
N ALA A 47 -12.22 -8.04 -10.66
CA ALA A 47 -11.04 -8.86 -10.44
C ALA A 47 -9.86 -8.01 -9.94
N ALA A 48 -9.60 -6.88 -10.58
CA ALA A 48 -8.55 -5.96 -10.16
C ALA A 48 -8.76 -5.43 -8.74
N LEU A 49 -10.01 -5.06 -8.38
CA LEU A 49 -10.36 -4.61 -7.04
C LEU A 49 -10.06 -5.68 -5.98
N TYR A 50 -10.51 -6.91 -6.20
CA TYR A 50 -10.29 -7.98 -5.22
C TYR A 50 -8.84 -8.44 -5.14
N LEU A 51 -8.13 -8.44 -6.27
CA LEU A 51 -6.69 -8.73 -6.28
C LEU A 51 -5.90 -7.65 -5.54
N ALA A 52 -6.20 -6.36 -5.78
CA ALA A 52 -5.56 -5.26 -5.07
C ALA A 52 -5.87 -5.29 -3.57
N ALA A 53 -7.15 -5.42 -3.19
CA ALA A 53 -7.54 -5.50 -1.79
C ALA A 53 -6.96 -6.74 -1.08
N GLY A 54 -6.91 -7.88 -1.78
CA GLY A 54 -6.29 -9.10 -1.28
C GLY A 54 -4.78 -8.97 -1.11
N LEU A 55 -4.10 -8.28 -2.04
CA LEU A 55 -2.67 -7.98 -1.96
C LEU A 55 -2.37 -7.07 -0.77
N ASP A 56 -3.18 -6.02 -0.55
CA ASP A 56 -3.10 -5.15 0.62
C ASP A 56 -3.20 -5.95 1.92
N ILE A 57 -4.24 -6.77 2.06
CA ILE A 57 -4.44 -7.61 3.26
C ILE A 57 -3.26 -8.57 3.46
N LEU A 58 -2.80 -9.22 2.38
CA LEU A 58 -1.67 -10.15 2.43
C LEU A 58 -0.39 -9.45 2.88
N LEU A 59 -0.09 -8.27 2.34
CA LEU A 59 1.08 -7.48 2.74
C LEU A 59 0.98 -7.02 4.19
N GLY A 60 -0.21 -6.62 4.65
CA GLY A 60 -0.47 -6.28 6.04
C GLY A 60 -0.21 -7.45 6.99
N LEU A 61 -0.74 -8.64 6.67
CA LEU A 61 -0.49 -9.86 7.45
C LEU A 61 1.00 -10.25 7.43
N LEU A 62 1.63 -10.26 6.26
CA LEU A 62 3.06 -10.56 6.14
C LEU A 62 3.92 -9.57 6.93
N THR A 63 3.54 -8.30 6.99
CA THR A 63 4.25 -7.27 7.79
C THR A 63 4.21 -7.57 9.29
N LEU A 64 3.16 -8.24 9.78
CA LEU A 64 3.05 -8.64 11.19
C LEU A 64 3.87 -9.90 11.51
N PHE A 65 3.88 -10.88 10.60
CA PHE A 65 4.44 -12.20 10.88
C PHE A 65 5.85 -12.42 10.31
N ARG A 66 6.26 -11.65 9.30
CA ARG A 66 7.54 -11.81 8.62
C ARG A 66 8.34 -10.51 8.58
N HIS A 67 9.65 -10.66 8.66
CA HIS A 67 10.61 -9.57 8.77
C HIS A 67 11.70 -9.82 7.74
N GLY A 68 11.70 -9.06 6.64
CA GLY A 68 12.60 -9.33 5.53
C GLY A 68 12.74 -8.16 4.58
N ARG A 69 13.98 -7.86 4.22
CA ARG A 69 14.33 -6.79 3.25
C ARG A 69 13.53 -6.89 1.94
N LEU A 70 13.31 -8.11 1.47
CA LEU A 70 12.52 -8.34 0.25
C LEU A 70 11.07 -7.88 0.41
N LEU A 71 10.43 -8.12 1.57
CA LEU A 71 9.07 -7.68 1.85
C LEU A 71 8.97 -6.15 1.80
N TRP A 72 9.93 -5.46 2.42
CA TRP A 72 9.98 -3.98 2.41
C TRP A 72 10.21 -3.42 1.02
N ALA A 73 11.06 -4.05 0.22
CA ALA A 73 11.31 -3.68 -1.17
C ALA A 73 10.07 -3.90 -2.06
N ILE A 74 9.35 -5.03 -1.89
CA ILE A 74 8.11 -5.32 -2.60
C ILE A 74 7.05 -4.26 -2.30
N GLN A 75 6.86 -3.91 -1.02
CA GLN A 75 5.91 -2.86 -0.64
C GLN A 75 6.29 -1.49 -1.22
N ALA A 76 7.57 -1.13 -1.19
CA ALA A 76 8.04 0.12 -1.78
C ALA A 76 7.81 0.14 -3.30
N CYS A 77 8.10 -0.96 -3.99
CA CYS A 77 7.86 -1.10 -5.43
C CYS A 77 6.37 -0.99 -5.75
N LEU A 78 5.50 -1.64 -4.98
CA LEU A 78 4.05 -1.54 -5.15
C LEU A 78 3.57 -0.09 -4.97
N ILE A 79 4.05 0.61 -3.95
CA ILE A 79 3.73 2.02 -3.70
C ILE A 79 4.13 2.91 -4.88
N LEU A 80 5.34 2.72 -5.40
CA LEU A 80 5.81 3.47 -6.56
C LEU A 80 4.99 3.13 -7.80
N ALA A 81 4.66 1.85 -8.04
CA ALA A 81 3.89 1.41 -9.19
C ALA A 81 2.49 2.05 -9.22
N TYR A 82 1.71 1.94 -8.13
CA TYR A 82 0.38 2.55 -8.12
C TYR A 82 0.46 4.08 -8.11
N THR A 83 1.49 4.67 -7.51
CA THR A 83 1.71 6.13 -7.55
C THR A 83 1.91 6.61 -8.98
N LEU A 84 2.68 5.89 -9.79
CA LEU A 84 2.86 6.21 -11.21
C LEU A 84 1.55 6.07 -11.99
N ILE A 85 0.79 4.99 -11.75
CA ILE A 85 -0.52 4.79 -12.39
C ILE A 85 -1.46 5.96 -12.04
N ILE A 86 -1.56 6.33 -10.77
CA ILE A 86 -2.40 7.44 -10.31
C ILE A 86 -1.92 8.77 -10.90
N SER A 87 -0.60 9.00 -11.00
CA SER A 87 -0.04 10.23 -11.55
C SER A 87 -0.43 10.45 -13.02
N VAL A 88 -0.58 9.37 -13.80
CA VAL A 88 -0.95 9.43 -15.22
C VAL A 88 -2.46 9.49 -15.39
N TRP A 89 -3.22 8.62 -14.72
CA TRP A 89 -4.64 8.41 -14.99
C TRP A 89 -5.58 9.18 -14.06
N LEU A 90 -5.11 9.57 -12.87
CA LEU A 90 -5.87 10.34 -11.90
C LEU A 90 -5.03 11.50 -11.32
N PRO A 91 -4.49 12.41 -12.17
CA PRO A 91 -3.57 13.47 -11.76
C PRO A 91 -4.17 14.42 -10.70
N GLN A 92 -5.50 14.50 -10.60
CA GLN A 92 -6.17 15.26 -9.54
C GLN A 92 -5.78 14.80 -8.12
N TYR A 93 -5.35 13.55 -7.93
CA TYR A 93 -4.89 13.03 -6.63
C TYR A 93 -3.50 13.55 -6.23
N LEU A 94 -2.74 14.14 -7.16
CA LEU A 94 -1.46 14.81 -6.87
C LEU A 94 -1.68 16.16 -6.19
N LEU A 95 -2.75 16.88 -6.57
CA LEU A 95 -3.09 18.22 -6.06
C LEU A 95 -4.22 18.19 -5.02
N HIS A 96 -4.69 17.00 -4.65
CA HIS A 96 -5.82 16.85 -3.74
C HIS A 96 -5.47 17.39 -2.33
N PRO A 97 -6.36 18.18 -1.68
CA PRO A 97 -6.04 18.88 -0.42
C PRO A 97 -5.67 17.94 0.73
N PHE A 98 -6.22 16.72 0.74
CA PHE A 98 -5.88 15.70 1.73
C PHE A 98 -4.58 14.93 1.44
N GLY A 99 -3.86 15.27 0.36
CA GLY A 99 -2.55 14.74 -0.02
C GLY A 99 -2.44 13.21 -0.03
N PRO A 100 -3.37 12.45 -0.67
CA PRO A 100 -3.37 10.99 -0.63
C PRO A 100 -2.07 10.40 -1.19
N ILE A 101 -1.54 10.96 -2.28
CA ILE A 101 -0.26 10.53 -2.85
C ILE A 101 0.93 11.05 -2.06
N LEU A 102 0.84 12.28 -1.53
CA LEU A 102 1.91 12.86 -0.71
C LEU A 102 2.19 12.02 0.55
N LYS A 103 1.15 11.40 1.13
CA LYS A 103 1.26 10.48 2.27
C LYS A 103 2.08 9.21 1.97
N ASN A 104 2.37 8.89 0.70
CA ASN A 104 3.28 7.80 0.36
C ASN A 104 4.74 8.12 0.70
N LEU A 105 5.16 9.39 0.72
CA LEU A 105 6.54 9.77 1.05
C LEU A 105 6.99 9.31 2.46
N PRO A 106 6.26 9.60 3.55
CA PRO A 106 6.63 9.09 4.86
C PRO A 106 6.55 7.55 4.95
N ILE A 107 5.66 6.90 4.19
CA ILE A 107 5.59 5.44 4.13
C ILE A 107 6.83 4.86 3.43
N LEU A 108 7.27 5.46 2.32
CA LEU A 108 8.50 5.06 1.62
C LEU A 108 9.74 5.26 2.50
N LEU A 109 9.81 6.35 3.26
CA LEU A 109 10.86 6.56 4.25
C LEU A 109 10.82 5.48 5.35
N MET A 110 9.63 5.14 5.85
CA MET A 110 9.44 4.08 6.84
C MET A 110 9.92 2.73 6.32
N LEU A 111 9.58 2.37 5.08
CA LEU A 111 10.03 1.16 4.41
C LEU A 111 11.55 1.14 4.22
N TRP A 112 12.15 2.27 3.84
CA TRP A 112 13.60 2.39 3.71
C TRP A 112 14.32 2.20 5.06
N LEU A 113 13.78 2.76 6.14
CA LEU A 113 14.30 2.58 7.49
C LEU A 113 14.17 1.12 7.96
N LEU A 114 13.03 0.45 7.70
CA LEU A 114 12.86 -0.98 7.96
C LEU A 114 13.87 -1.81 7.15
N TYR A 115 14.05 -1.52 5.87
CA TYR A 115 15.03 -2.18 5.00
C TYR A 115 16.46 -2.07 5.53
N LYS A 116 16.84 -0.87 6.03
CA LYS A 116 18.19 -0.57 6.49
C LYS A 116 18.49 -1.17 7.88
N TYR A 117 17.54 -1.05 8.82
CA TYR A 117 17.81 -1.30 10.23
C TYR A 117 17.19 -2.59 10.78
N GLU A 118 16.24 -3.21 10.09
CA GLU A 118 15.69 -4.47 10.53
C GLU A 118 16.63 -5.63 10.19
N LYS A 119 17.07 -6.35 11.23
CA LYS A 119 17.80 -7.59 11.05
C LYS A 119 16.86 -8.63 10.47
N GLN A 120 17.29 -9.30 9.40
CA GLN A 120 16.54 -10.41 8.83
C GLN A 120 16.37 -11.50 9.89
N ALA A 121 15.16 -12.04 10.00
CA ALA A 121 15.00 -13.30 10.72
C ALA A 121 15.83 -14.38 9.99
N PRO A 122 16.54 -15.24 10.72
CA PRO A 122 17.29 -16.35 10.13
C PRO A 122 16.40 -17.29 9.33
#